data_AF-A0A8C0PMI6-F1
#
_entry.id   AF-A0A8C0PMI6-F1
#
_cell.length_a   1.000
_cell.length_b   1.000
_cell.length_c   1.000
_cell.angle_alpha   90.00
_cell.angle_beta   90.00
_cell.angle_gamma   90.00
#
_symmetry.space_group_name_H-M   'P 1'
#
loop_
_entity.id
_entity.type
_entity.pdbx_description
1 polymer ?
#
loop_
_entity_poly.entity_id
_entity_poly.type
_entity_poly.pdbx_seq_one_letter_code
_entity_poly.pdbx_strand_id
1 'polypeptide(L)'
;MSNFEDADTEETVTCLQITVYHPGQLQNGIFQSIRFYNREKLPSSEVVKFGRNSNICRYTFQDKQVSRVQFSLQLFKKLHSLLVYYCHLLSNLGSLIIILKSLNCISH
;
A
#
# COMPACT_ATOMS: atom_id res chain seq x y z
N MET A 1 0.66 -15.09 45.26
CA MET A 1 1.06 -15.35 43.86
C MET A 1 0.23 -14.39 43.00
N SER A 2 0.84 -13.32 42.49
CA SER A 2 0.16 -12.35 41.63
C SER A 2 -0.07 -12.98 40.25
N ASN A 3 -1.33 -13.08 39.84
CA ASN A 3 -1.75 -13.56 38.52
C ASN A 3 -1.02 -12.77 37.42
N PHE A 4 -0.37 -13.48 36.51
CA PHE A 4 0.15 -13.00 35.23
C PHE A 4 -1.00 -12.83 34.22
N GLU A 5 -2.12 -12.23 34.62
CA GLU A 5 -3.21 -11.90 33.72
C GLU A 5 -3.03 -10.45 33.26
N ASP A 6 -3.10 -10.26 31.93
CA ASP A 6 -2.96 -9.01 31.18
C ASP A 6 -1.53 -8.49 30.90
N ALA A 7 -0.69 -9.35 30.30
CA ALA A 7 0.29 -8.81 29.36
C ALA A 7 -0.43 -8.56 28.03
N ASP A 8 -0.73 -7.29 27.72
CA ASP A 8 -1.17 -6.85 26.41
C ASP A 8 -0.17 -7.34 25.34
N THR A 9 -0.42 -8.48 24.73
CA THR A 9 0.36 -8.92 23.57
C THR A 9 0.06 -7.96 22.43
N GLU A 10 0.98 -7.03 22.18
CA GLU A 10 0.93 -6.14 21.03
C GLU A 10 0.76 -6.95 19.74
N GLU A 11 -0.38 -6.81 19.08
CA GLU A 11 -0.62 -7.42 17.79
C GLU A 11 0.34 -6.78 16.77
N THR A 12 1.24 -7.59 16.20
CA THR A 12 2.12 -7.11 15.13
C THR A 12 1.40 -7.24 13.80
N VAL A 13 1.29 -6.12 13.09
CA VAL A 13 0.70 -6.05 11.75
C VAL A 13 1.78 -5.88 10.71
N THR A 14 1.65 -6.57 9.58
CA THR A 14 2.56 -6.37 8.45
C THR A 14 2.25 -5.04 7.79
N CYS A 15 3.22 -4.14 7.77
CA CYS A 15 3.11 -2.83 7.16
C CYS A 15 3.87 -2.81 5.83
N LEU A 16 3.21 -2.34 4.78
CA LEU A 16 3.84 -2.12 3.50
C LEU A 16 4.24 -0.64 3.38
N GLN A 17 5.54 -0.36 3.43
CA GLN A 17 6.04 0.95 3.08
C GLN A 17 6.17 1.04 1.56
N ILE A 18 5.51 2.05 0.99
CA ILE A 18 5.55 2.33 -0.45
C ILE A 18 6.25 3.66 -0.64
N THR A 19 7.34 3.66 -1.39
CA THR A 19 8.01 4.86 -1.88
C THR A 19 7.67 5.02 -3.35
N VAL A 20 7.10 6.15 -3.73
CA VAL A 20 6.76 6.48 -5.13
C VAL A 20 7.60 7.65 -5.61
N TYR A 21 7.99 7.62 -6.88
CA TYR A 21 8.70 8.69 -7.54
C TYR A 21 8.12 8.92 -8.94
N HIS A 22 7.91 10.18 -9.29
CA HIS A 22 7.55 10.60 -10.64
C HIS A 22 8.31 11.87 -11.02
N PRO A 23 8.91 11.97 -12.22
CA PRO A 23 9.66 13.16 -12.64
C PRO A 23 8.85 14.46 -12.57
N GLY A 24 7.54 14.38 -12.87
CA GLY A 24 6.62 15.51 -12.80
C GLY A 24 5.97 15.75 -11.43
N GLN A 25 6.43 15.11 -10.35
CA GLN A 25 5.72 15.13 -9.06
C GLN A 25 5.57 16.54 -8.45
N LEU A 26 6.55 17.42 -8.66
CA LEU A 26 6.54 18.79 -8.13
C LEU A 26 5.70 19.76 -8.97
N GLN A 27 5.54 19.51 -10.27
CA GLN A 27 4.92 20.45 -11.20
C GLN A 27 3.45 20.11 -11.48
N ASN A 28 3.12 18.82 -11.55
CA ASN A 28 1.80 18.37 -12.02
C ASN A 28 0.87 17.92 -10.90
N GLY A 29 1.31 17.96 -9.63
CA GLY A 29 0.49 17.54 -8.50
C GLY A 29 0.03 16.09 -8.59
N ILE A 30 0.77 15.20 -9.27
CA ILE A 30 0.36 13.81 -9.53
C ILE A 30 -0.04 13.05 -8.27
N PHE A 31 0.58 13.36 -7.13
CA PHE A 31 0.31 12.72 -5.83
C PHE A 31 -0.55 13.57 -4.89
N GLN A 32 -1.21 14.63 -5.36
CA GLN A 32 -2.00 15.53 -4.50
C GLN A 32 -3.13 14.83 -3.73
N SER A 33 -3.66 13.73 -4.27
CA SER A 33 -4.71 12.92 -3.64
C SER A 33 -4.18 11.87 -2.65
N ILE A 34 -2.86 11.76 -2.48
CA ILE A 34 -2.23 10.77 -1.61
C ILE A 34 -1.79 11.44 -0.30
N ARG A 35 -2.21 10.87 0.83
CA ARG A 35 -1.78 11.30 2.15
C ARG A 35 -0.47 10.59 2.52
N PHE A 36 0.65 11.24 2.24
CA PHE A 36 1.96 10.73 2.65
C PHE A 36 2.11 10.71 4.18
N TYR A 37 2.93 9.78 4.67
CA TYR A 37 3.21 9.59 6.11
C TYR A 37 1.97 9.25 6.94
N ASN A 38 0.90 8.81 6.31
CA ASN A 38 -0.29 8.27 6.96
C ASN A 38 -0.28 6.75 6.86
N ARG A 39 -0.41 6.06 8.01
CA ARG A 39 -0.56 4.60 8.05
C ARG A 39 -2.04 4.26 7.98
N GLU A 40 -2.42 3.44 7.01
CA GLU A 40 -3.78 2.93 6.85
C GLU A 40 -3.81 1.44 7.19
N LYS A 41 -4.66 1.04 8.14
CA LYS A 41 -4.93 -0.38 8.43
C LYS A 41 -6.00 -0.87 7.45
N LEU A 42 -5.67 -1.87 6.65
CA LEU A 42 -6.56 -2.46 5.65
C LEU A 42 -6.84 -3.93 5.98
N PRO A 43 -8.05 -4.44 5.70
CA PRO A 43 -8.34 -5.86 5.81
C PRO A 43 -7.52 -6.66 4.80
N SER A 44 -7.05 -7.84 5.20
CA SER A 44 -6.19 -8.70 4.37
C SER A 44 -6.86 -9.22 3.10
N SER A 45 -8.20 -9.19 3.05
CA SER A 45 -9.00 -9.54 1.87
C SER A 45 -9.09 -8.41 0.83
N GLU A 46 -8.69 -7.19 1.15
CA GLU A 46 -8.80 -6.05 0.23
C GLU A 46 -7.73 -6.11 -0.86
N VAL A 47 -8.15 -5.84 -2.10
CA VAL A 47 -7.25 -5.63 -3.24
C VAL A 47 -7.06 -4.13 -3.42
N VAL A 48 -5.88 -3.64 -3.07
CA VAL A 48 -5.55 -2.21 -3.15
C VAL A 48 -5.20 -1.85 -4.58
N LYS A 49 -5.96 -0.94 -5.18
CA LYS A 49 -5.77 -0.50 -6.58
C LYS A 49 -5.18 0.89 -6.65
N PHE A 50 -4.28 1.08 -7.60
CA PHE A 50 -3.60 2.34 -7.89
C PHE A 50 -3.86 2.73 -9.34
N GLY A 51 -4.13 4.00 -9.62
CA GLY A 51 -4.43 4.47 -10.98
C GLY A 51 -5.12 5.82 -10.99
N ARG A 52 -5.58 6.30 -12.15
CA ARG A 52 -6.24 7.61 -12.23
C ARG A 52 -7.75 7.60 -11.95
N ASN A 53 -8.38 6.43 -11.86
CA ASN A 53 -9.84 6.34 -11.66
C ASN A 53 -10.21 6.32 -10.17
N SER A 54 -10.69 7.44 -9.65
CA SER A 54 -11.09 7.62 -8.25
C SER A 54 -12.28 6.78 -7.79
N ASN A 55 -13.07 6.24 -8.72
CA ASN A 55 -14.22 5.41 -8.36
C ASN A 55 -13.81 3.98 -7.97
N ILE A 56 -12.61 3.54 -8.36
CA ILE A 56 -12.15 2.16 -8.18
C ILE A 56 -10.74 2.04 -7.55
N CYS A 57 -9.91 3.07 -7.66
CA CYS A 57 -8.57 3.09 -7.09
C CYS A 57 -8.60 3.78 -5.74
N ARG A 58 -8.06 3.10 -4.71
CA ARG A 58 -7.89 3.68 -3.38
C ARG A 58 -6.84 4.80 -3.40
N TYR A 59 -5.74 4.56 -4.11
CA TYR A 59 -4.68 5.54 -4.31
C TYR A 59 -4.73 6.07 -5.73
N THR A 60 -5.05 7.34 -5.86
CA THR A 60 -5.27 7.98 -7.16
C THR A 60 -4.09 8.83 -7.58
N PHE A 61 -3.69 8.71 -8.84
CA PHE A 61 -2.68 9.56 -9.47
C PHE A 61 -3.37 10.57 -10.39
N GLN A 62 -3.06 11.85 -10.22
CA GLN A 62 -3.66 12.96 -10.96
C GLN A 62 -2.89 13.23 -12.26
N ASP A 63 -2.82 12.21 -13.10
CA ASP A 63 -2.14 12.27 -14.40
C ASP A 63 -2.96 11.52 -15.45
N LYS A 64 -3.12 12.15 -16.62
CA LYS A 64 -3.86 11.58 -17.76
C LYS A 64 -3.11 10.42 -18.42
N GLN A 65 -1.78 10.36 -18.27
CA GLN A 65 -0.93 9.30 -18.81
C GLN A 65 -1.01 8.01 -18.01
N VAL A 66 -1.47 8.09 -16.75
CA VAL A 66 -1.69 6.92 -15.90
C VAL A 66 -2.93 6.15 -16.38
N SER A 67 -2.85 4.83 -16.36
CA SER A 67 -3.99 3.96 -16.69
C SER A 67 -5.13 4.13 -15.67
N ARG A 68 -6.38 3.82 -16.08
CA ARG A 68 -7.53 3.87 -15.16
C ARG A 68 -7.25 3.05 -13.89
N VAL A 69 -6.64 1.88 -14.06
CA VAL A 69 -5.96 1.10 -13.02
C VAL A 69 -4.55 0.79 -13.54
N GLN A 70 -3.52 1.24 -12.83
CA GLN A 70 -2.12 1.04 -13.20
C GLN A 70 -1.60 -0.31 -12.69
N PHE A 71 -1.86 -0.61 -11.41
CA PHE A 71 -1.49 -1.86 -10.77
C PHE A 71 -2.37 -2.09 -9.53
N SER A 72 -2.32 -3.31 -9.01
CA SER A 72 -2.99 -3.68 -7.77
C SER A 72 -2.08 -4.50 -6.85
N LEU A 73 -2.25 -4.28 -5.55
CA LEU A 73 -1.60 -5.05 -4.50
C LEU A 73 -2.66 -5.90 -3.80
N GLN A 74 -2.34 -7.16 -3.61
CA GLN A 74 -3.17 -8.09 -2.84
C GLN A 74 -2.30 -8.79 -1.82
N LEU A 75 -2.75 -8.83 -0.56
CA LEU A 75 -2.10 -9.67 0.45
C LEU A 75 -2.46 -11.12 0.18
N PHE A 76 -1.46 -11.98 0.28
CA PHE A 76 -1.64 -13.41 0.27
C PHE A 76 -0.93 -14.03 1.47
N LYS A 77 -1.68 -14.83 2.24
CA LYS A 77 -1.09 -15.62 3.31
C LYS A 77 -0.56 -16.92 2.71
N LYS A 78 0.75 -16.99 2.48
CA LYS A 78 1.39 -18.25 2.12
C LYS A 78 1.40 -19.14 3.38
N LEU A 79 0.99 -20.39 3.22
CA LEU A 79 1.04 -21.39 4.29
C LEU A 79 2.46 -21.43 4.86
N HIS A 80 2.57 -21.28 6.19
CA HIS A 80 3.80 -21.34 6.98
C HIS A 80 4.78 -20.15 6.83
N SER A 81 4.39 -19.02 6.22
CA SER A 81 5.22 -17.80 6.23
C SER A 81 4.50 -16.57 6.78
N LEU A 82 5.29 -15.58 7.19
CA LEU A 82 4.86 -14.18 7.34
C LEU A 82 4.21 -13.72 6.01
N LEU A 83 3.19 -12.87 6.10
CA LEU A 83 2.35 -12.42 4.98
C LEU A 83 3.19 -12.03 3.75
N VAL A 84 2.80 -12.53 2.57
CA VAL A 84 3.47 -12.24 1.30
C VAL A 84 2.60 -11.30 0.49
N TYR A 85 3.18 -10.22 -0.04
CA TYR A 85 2.48 -9.30 -0.94
C TYR A 85 2.67 -9.73 -2.38
N TYR A 86 1.57 -9.78 -3.15
CA TYR A 86 1.63 -9.94 -4.59
C TYR A 86 1.33 -8.60 -5.27
N CYS A 87 2.21 -8.18 -6.18
CA CYS A 87 2.03 -6.98 -6.99
C CYS A 87 1.66 -7.42 -8.41
N HIS A 88 0.44 -7.08 -8.84
CA HIS A 88 0.00 -7.33 -10.19
C HIS A 88 0.08 -6.03 -11.00
N LEU A 89 1.09 -5.93 -11.86
CA LEU A 89 1.22 -4.82 -12.80
C LEU A 89 0.16 -4.98 -13.89
N LEU A 90 -0.75 -4.02 -13.98
CA LEU A 90 -1.90 -4.06 -14.89
C LEU A 90 -1.71 -3.19 -16.14
N SER A 91 -0.58 -2.47 -16.24
CA SER A 91 -0.29 -1.58 -17.37
C SER A 91 1.21 -1.32 -17.57
N ASN A 92 1.61 -1.10 -18.82
CA ASN A 92 3.00 -0.88 -19.27
C ASN A 92 3.34 0.61 -19.54
N LEU A 93 2.45 1.55 -19.23
CA LEU A 93 2.64 2.97 -19.56
C LEU A 93 3.25 3.77 -18.40
N GLY A 94 4.50 4.21 -18.58
CA GLY A 94 4.99 5.52 -18.10
C GLY A 94 5.69 5.57 -16.74
N SER A 95 6.79 6.35 -16.74
CA SER A 95 7.72 6.94 -15.75
C SER A 95 7.47 6.92 -14.23
N LEU A 96 6.55 6.11 -13.70
CA LEU A 96 6.30 5.95 -12.27
C LEU A 96 7.19 4.82 -11.72
N ILE A 97 8.09 5.19 -10.81
CA ILE A 97 8.93 4.22 -10.09
C ILE A 97 8.29 3.98 -8.72
N ILE A 98 8.13 2.70 -8.37
CA ILE A 98 7.52 2.27 -7.12
C ILE A 98 8.47 1.29 -6.44
N ILE A 99 8.85 1.62 -5.21
CA ILE A 99 9.67 0.76 -4.36
C ILE A 99 8.78 0.28 -3.21
N LEU A 100 8.70 -1.04 -3.05
CA LEU A 100 7.91 -1.71 -2.02
C LEU A 100 8.84 -2.30 -0.98
N LYS A 101 8.61 -1.98 0.30
CA LYS A 101 9.35 -2.55 1.43
C LYS A 101 8.39 -3.05 2.50
N SER A 102 8.47 -4.35 2.83
CA SER A 102 7.72 -4.93 3.94
C SER A 102 8.42 -4.61 5.27
N LEU A 103 7.65 -4.23 6.27
CA LEU A 103 8.09 -3.94 7.64
C LEU A 103 7.14 -4.61 8.62
N ASN A 104 7.66 -5.05 9.76
CA ASN A 104 6.83 -5.42 10.90
C ASN A 104 6.51 -4.16 11.69
N CYS A 105 5.23 -3.84 11.88
CA CYS A 105 4.80 -2.70 12.68
C CYS A 105 3.95 -3.17 13.86
N ILE A 106 4.11 -2.49 14.97
CA ILE A 106 3.27 -2.63 16.16
C ILE A 106 1.97 -1.85 15.88
N SER A 107 0.81 -2.48 16.10
CA SER A 107 -0.46 -1.74 16.08
C SER A 107 -0.65 -1.04 17.43
N HIS A 108 -0.53 0.29 17.45
CA HIS A 108 -1.00 1.13 18.54
C HIS A 108 -2.42 1.60 18.28
#